data_AF-A0A256ZEM9-F1
#
_entry.id   AF-A0A256ZEM9-F1
#
_cell.length_a   1.000
_cell.length_b   1.000
_cell.length_c   1.000
_cell.angle_alpha   90.00
_cell.angle_beta   90.00
_cell.angle_gamma   90.00
#
_symmetry.space_group_name_H-M   'P 1'
#
loop_
_entity.id
_entity.type
_entity.pdbx_description
1 polymer ?
#
loop_
_entity_poly.entity_id
_entity_poly.type
_entity_poly.pdbx_seq_one_letter_code
_entity_poly.pdbx_strand_id
1 'polypeptide(L)'
;HTRRVPLNSDVDLPRIAELTEGYSGADIEALVREAVILALRERFEPRPISMKHFLTALKVVKPSLTRDVMERYRKTYEELKKMVI
;
A
#
# COMPACT_ATOMS: atom_id res chain seq x y z
N HIS A 1 1.44 -1.53 -8.60
CA HIS A 1 2.78 -2.10 -8.33
C HIS A 1 2.88 -3.63 -8.54
N THR A 2 1.83 -4.32 -9.00
CA THR A 2 1.82 -5.80 -9.16
C THR A 2 2.19 -6.32 -10.55
N ARG A 3 2.36 -5.45 -11.57
CA ARG A 3 2.55 -5.85 -12.99
C ARG A 3 3.70 -6.84 -13.26
N ARG A 4 4.74 -6.87 -12.44
CA ARG A 4 5.92 -7.76 -12.60
C ARG A 4 5.99 -8.84 -11.52
N VAL A 5 4.89 -9.05 -10.80
CA VAL A 5 4.83 -9.96 -9.66
C VAL A 5 3.89 -11.11 -10.02
N PRO A 6 4.34 -12.38 -9.97
CA PRO A 6 3.47 -13.51 -10.22
C PRO A 6 2.39 -13.58 -9.13
N LEU A 7 1.12 -13.63 -9.52
CA LEU A 7 -0.03 -13.70 -8.62
C LEU A 7 -0.73 -15.05 -8.79
N ASN A 8 -1.21 -15.63 -7.71
CA ASN A 8 -2.13 -16.76 -7.75
C ASN A 8 -3.53 -16.29 -8.18
N SER A 9 -4.36 -17.23 -8.61
CA SER A 9 -5.74 -16.98 -9.05
C SER A 9 -6.67 -16.51 -7.93
N ASP A 10 -6.28 -16.68 -6.66
CA ASP A 10 -7.06 -16.22 -5.50
C ASP A 10 -6.88 -14.72 -5.20
N VAL A 11 -5.96 -14.02 -5.89
CA VAL A 11 -5.68 -12.60 -5.63
C VAL A 11 -6.76 -11.71 -6.24
N ASP A 12 -7.49 -11.00 -5.38
CA ASP A 12 -8.48 -10.00 -5.74
C ASP A 12 -7.89 -8.58 -5.63
N LEU A 13 -7.43 -8.03 -6.75
CA LEU A 13 -6.86 -6.68 -6.81
C LEU A 13 -7.91 -5.56 -6.54
N PRO A 14 -9.15 -5.62 -7.07
CA PRO A 14 -10.22 -4.72 -6.65
C PRO A 14 -10.41 -4.68 -5.14
N ARG A 15 -10.45 -5.83 -4.46
CA ARG A 15 -10.57 -5.88 -3.01
C ARG A 15 -9.37 -5.26 -2.30
N ILE A 16 -8.15 -5.48 -2.80
CA ILE A 16 -6.96 -4.83 -2.24
C ILE A 16 -7.07 -3.31 -2.40
N ALA A 17 -7.54 -2.81 -3.54
CA ALA A 17 -7.73 -1.38 -3.77
C ALA A 17 -8.68 -0.76 -2.73
N GLU A 18 -9.82 -1.41 -2.44
CA GLU A 18 -10.75 -0.98 -1.38
C GLU A 18 -10.10 -0.93 0.00
N LEU A 19 -9.22 -1.88 0.32
CA LEU A 19 -8.53 -1.96 1.62
C LEU A 19 -7.37 -0.98 1.78
N THR A 20 -7.01 -0.25 0.71
CA THR A 20 -5.84 0.63 0.66
C THR A 20 -6.20 2.12 0.59
N GLU A 21 -7.35 2.50 1.13
CA GLU A 21 -7.70 3.91 1.31
C GLU A 21 -6.62 4.62 2.17
N GLY A 22 -6.19 5.80 1.73
CA GLY A 22 -5.12 6.58 2.39
C GLY A 22 -3.69 6.08 2.10
N TYR A 23 -3.51 5.08 1.25
CA TYR A 23 -2.18 4.66 0.80
C TYR A 23 -1.69 5.58 -0.33
N SER A 24 -0.43 5.98 -0.25
CA SER A 24 0.29 6.58 -1.36
C SER A 24 0.82 5.51 -2.33
N GLY A 25 1.33 5.92 -3.50
CA GLY A 25 2.02 4.99 -4.40
C GLY A 25 3.20 4.26 -3.75
N ALA A 26 3.94 4.95 -2.88
CA ALA A 26 5.03 4.36 -2.11
C ALA A 26 4.53 3.31 -1.12
N ASP A 27 3.39 3.54 -0.47
CA ASP A 27 2.79 2.56 0.45
C ASP A 27 2.31 1.33 -0.30
N ILE A 28 1.72 1.49 -1.50
CA ILE A 28 1.33 0.36 -2.34
C ILE A 28 2.55 -0.43 -2.80
N GLU A 29 3.65 0.24 -3.13
CA GLU A 29 4.91 -0.45 -3.44
C GLU A 29 5.42 -1.26 -2.25
N ALA A 30 5.46 -0.65 -1.07
CA ALA A 30 5.86 -1.30 0.17
C ALA A 30 4.96 -2.51 0.49
N LEU A 31 3.64 -2.36 0.30
CA LEU A 31 2.66 -3.43 0.49
C LEU A 31 2.94 -4.63 -0.42
N VAL A 32 3.18 -4.39 -1.70
CA VAL A 32 3.50 -5.46 -2.66
C VAL A 32 4.83 -6.12 -2.30
N ARG A 33 5.86 -5.35 -1.93
CA ARG A 33 7.16 -5.89 -1.51
C ARG A 33 7.05 -6.76 -0.26
N GLU A 34 6.29 -6.32 0.75
CA GLU A 34 6.06 -7.11 1.96
C GLU A 34 5.31 -8.42 1.64
N ALA A 35 4.30 -8.37 0.77
CA ALA A 35 3.59 -9.58 0.33
C ALA A 35 4.53 -10.58 -0.40
N VAL A 36 5.49 -10.09 -1.20
CA VAL A 36 6.54 -10.93 -1.83
C VAL A 36 7.41 -11.59 -0.75
N ILE A 37 7.89 -10.80 0.23
CA ILE A 37 8.76 -11.30 1.31
C ILE A 37 8.03 -12.37 2.14
N LEU A 38 6.76 -12.16 2.44
CA LEU A 38 5.93 -13.13 3.17
C LEU A 38 5.78 -14.44 2.37
N ALA A 39 5.56 -14.35 1.06
CA ALA A 39 5.51 -15.53 0.20
C ALA A 39 6.83 -16.30 0.18
N LEU A 40 7.96 -15.58 0.11
CA LEU A 40 9.30 -16.16 0.16
C LEU A 40 9.60 -16.82 1.50
N ARG A 41 9.22 -16.19 2.63
CA ARG A 41 9.44 -16.75 3.97
C ARG A 41 8.68 -18.05 4.23
N GLU A 42 7.58 -18.31 3.51
CA GLU A 42 6.79 -19.52 3.70
C GLU A 42 7.50 -20.79 3.21
N ARG A 43 8.24 -20.72 2.09
CA ARG A 43 8.86 -21.90 1.45
C ARG A 43 10.28 -21.71 0.94
N PHE A 44 10.90 -20.54 1.16
CA PHE A 44 12.24 -20.18 0.68
C PHE A 44 12.47 -20.37 -0.84
N GLU A 45 11.39 -20.29 -1.61
CA GLU A 45 11.41 -20.48 -3.07
C GLU A 45 10.52 -19.43 -3.76
N PRO A 46 10.88 -18.97 -4.98
CA PRO A 46 10.04 -18.09 -5.77
C PRO A 46 8.71 -18.76 -6.13
N ARG A 47 7.60 -18.10 -5.79
CA ARG A 47 6.24 -18.59 -6.08
C ARG A 47 5.28 -17.44 -6.32
N PRO A 48 4.14 -17.70 -6.98
CA PRO A 48 3.09 -16.71 -7.07
C PRO A 48 2.55 -16.34 -5.68
N ILE A 49 2.24 -15.06 -5.51
CA ILE A 49 1.71 -14.50 -4.28
C ILE A 49 0.21 -14.77 -4.22
N SER A 50 -0.28 -15.30 -3.10
CA SER A 50 -1.71 -15.47 -2.82
C SER A 50 -2.28 -14.34 -1.97
N MET A 51 -3.61 -14.28 -1.90
CA MET A 51 -4.36 -13.24 -1.19
C MET A 51 -3.98 -13.16 0.30
N LYS A 52 -3.68 -14.31 0.92
CA LYS A 52 -3.24 -14.37 2.33
C LYS A 52 -1.99 -13.53 2.62
N HIS A 53 -1.06 -13.40 1.66
CA HIS A 53 0.15 -12.60 1.88
C HIS A 53 -0.18 -11.11 1.84
N PHE A 54 -1.08 -10.67 0.94
CA PHE A 54 -1.57 -9.29 0.92
C PHE A 54 -2.32 -8.93 2.20
N LEU A 55 -3.22 -9.80 2.66
CA LEU A 55 -3.94 -9.59 3.93
C LEU A 55 -3.01 -9.51 5.13
N THR A 56 -1.89 -10.23 5.10
CA THR A 56 -0.87 -10.18 6.15
C THR A 56 -0.03 -8.91 6.02
N ALA A 57 0.37 -8.53 4.80
CA ALA A 57 1.12 -7.30 4.53
C ALA A 57 0.34 -6.03 4.92
N LEU A 58 -0.98 -5.99 4.71
CA LEU A 58 -1.86 -4.89 5.15
C LEU A 58 -1.86 -4.66 6.67
N LYS A 59 -1.50 -5.68 7.45
CA LYS A 59 -1.37 -5.53 8.92
C LYS A 59 -0.09 -4.78 9.30
N VAL A 60 0.95 -4.90 8.48
CA VAL A 60 2.29 -4.36 8.72
C VAL A 60 2.46 -2.98 8.09
N VAL A 61 2.12 -2.87 6.80
CA VAL A 61 2.19 -1.62 6.05
C VAL A 61 0.95 -0.80 6.39
N LYS A 62 1.13 0.44 6.84
CA LYS A 62 0.05 1.36 7.21
C LYS A 62 -0.01 2.54 6.23
N PRO A 63 -1.20 3.13 6.00
CA PRO A 63 -1.34 4.28 5.11
C PRO A 63 -0.52 5.47 5.63
N SER A 64 0.20 6.14 4.73
CA SER A 64 0.93 7.38 5.05
C SER A 64 0.05 8.63 4.92
N LEU A 65 -0.98 8.61 4.06
CA LEU A 65 -1.88 9.74 3.81
C LEU A 65 -3.16 9.61 4.66
N THR A 66 -2.98 9.56 5.98
CA THR A 66 -4.12 9.54 6.91
C THR A 66 -4.87 10.88 6.86
N ARG A 67 -6.14 10.86 7.29
CA ARG A 67 -7.00 12.05 7.29
C ARG A 67 -6.35 13.25 8.01
N ASP A 68 -5.72 13.00 9.16
CA ASP A 68 -5.06 14.05 9.95
C ASP A 68 -3.83 14.63 9.24
N VAL A 69 -3.06 13.78 8.56
CA VAL A 69 -1.89 14.21 7.77
C VAL A 69 -2.37 15.10 6.62
N MET A 70 -3.41 14.68 5.90
CA MET A 70 -3.98 15.46 4.79
C MET A 70 -4.57 16.79 5.25
N GLU A 71 -5.22 16.83 6.42
CA GLU A 71 -5.75 18.07 6.98
C GLU A 71 -4.63 19.06 7.30
N ARG A 72 -3.54 18.58 7.91
CA ARG A 72 -2.36 19.42 8.20
C ARG A 72 -1.75 19.98 6.91
N TYR A 73 -1.54 19.14 5.90
CA TYR A 73 -1.03 19.60 4.61
C TYR A 73 -1.92 20.66 3.98
N ARG A 74 -3.25 20.47 4.01
CA ARG A 74 -4.21 21.46 3.50
C ARG A 74 -4.10 22.77 4.26
N LYS A 75 -4.07 22.73 5.59
CA LYS A 75 -3.95 23.93 6.42
C LYS A 75 -2.66 24.70 6.12
N THR A 76 -1.52 24.01 6.08
CA THR A 76 -0.23 24.61 5.74
C THR A 76 -0.26 25.21 4.33
N TYR A 77 -0.86 24.54 3.36
CA TYR A 77 -1.01 25.06 2.00
C TYR A 77 -1.82 26.36 1.94
N GLU A 78 -2.97 26.41 2.64
CA GLU A 78 -3.80 27.61 2.70
C GLU A 78 -3.10 28.78 3.41
N GLU A 79 -2.31 28.51 4.45
CA GLU A 79 -1.49 29.52 5.12
C GLU A 79 -0.40 30.09 4.18
N LEU A 80 0.33 29.21 3.48
CA LEU A 80 1.34 29.63 2.51
C LEU A 80 0.75 30.45 1.37
N LYS A 81 -0.43 30.06 0.87
CA LYS A 81 -1.14 30.79 -0.19
C LYS A 81 -1.49 32.22 0.21
N LYS A 82 -1.86 32.46 1.47
CA LYS A 82 -2.14 33.81 2.02
C LYS A 82 -0.91 34.69 2.17
N MET A 83 0.31 34.13 2.13
CA MET A 83 1.55 34.91 2.23
C MET A 83 2.08 35.36 0.87
N VAL A 84 1.58 34.78 -0.23
CA VAL A 84 2.05 35.04 -1.60
C VAL A 84 1.07 35.90 -2.41
N ILE A 85 -0.16 36.09 -1.91
CA ILE A 85 -1.20 36.98 -2.46
C ILE A 85 -1.37 38.15 -1.50
#